data_AF-A0A3M2BY68-F1
#
_entry.id   AF-A0A3M2BY68-F1
#
_cell.length_a   1.000
_cell.length_b   1.000
_cell.length_c   1.000
_cell.angle_alpha   90.00
_cell.angle_beta   90.00
_cell.angle_gamma   90.00
#
_symmetry.space_group_name_H-M   'P 1'
#
loop_
_entity.id
_entity.type
_entity.pdbx_description
1 polymer ?
#
loop_
_entity_poly.entity_id
_entity_poly.type
_entity_poly.pdbx_seq_one_letter_code
_entity_poly.pdbx_strand_id
1 'polypeptide(L)'
;MLVSLVAATLVAGAAAAQEPFTLDQVLELLEAKADQEEIIEQIESHKADFELSRENLTALVRAGASDALLEAIEAHPYQPLVITSPAEGAEVGAYARVTGRSQPIPGKHLWLFAHRKDLAVWWPQSGEILLEEDGTWQQSAFLGQPQDVGFDFELVVRWVSDDVHRRMVDYLSRGEATGHFPGIRLPDGEPSATVTVRKTSHR
;
A
#
# COMPACT_ATOMS: atom_id res chain seq x y z
N MET A 1 51.85 -0.16 -22.15
CA MET A 1 50.58 0.45 -21.69
C MET A 1 49.61 -0.70 -21.44
N LEU A 2 49.47 -1.11 -20.19
CA LEU A 2 48.48 -2.10 -19.76
C LEU A 2 47.40 -1.33 -19.02
N VAL A 3 46.21 -1.33 -19.59
CA VAL A 3 44.99 -0.79 -18.98
C VAL A 3 44.55 -1.81 -17.95
N SER A 4 44.68 -1.47 -16.67
CA SER A 4 44.11 -2.26 -15.59
C SER A 4 42.63 -1.91 -15.44
N LEU A 5 41.82 -2.95 -15.61
CA LEU A 5 40.39 -3.07 -15.37
C LEU A 5 40.05 -2.60 -13.94
N VAL A 6 39.26 -1.54 -13.79
CA VAL A 6 38.61 -1.22 -12.51
C VAL A 6 37.33 -2.03 -12.47
N ALA A 7 37.39 -3.17 -11.78
CA ALA A 7 36.20 -3.89 -11.36
C ALA A 7 35.53 -3.05 -10.26
N ALA A 8 34.38 -2.45 -10.59
CA ALA A 8 33.51 -1.86 -9.59
C ALA A 8 32.89 -3.00 -8.77
N THR A 9 33.46 -3.26 -7.61
CA THR A 9 32.90 -4.13 -6.58
C THR A 9 31.54 -3.58 -6.17
N LEU A 10 30.47 -4.26 -6.60
CA LEU A 10 29.18 -4.24 -5.95
C LEU A 10 29.39 -4.45 -4.45
N VAL A 11 28.96 -3.47 -3.65
CA VAL A 11 28.96 -3.57 -2.19
C VAL A 11 27.93 -4.62 -1.80
N ALA A 12 28.38 -5.87 -1.73
CA ALA A 12 27.73 -6.91 -0.96
C ALA A 12 27.97 -6.61 0.53
N GLY A 13 27.08 -5.82 1.13
CA GLY A 13 27.18 -5.38 2.51
C GLY A 13 25.82 -5.26 3.17
N ALA A 14 25.46 -6.30 3.94
CA ALA A 14 24.38 -6.39 4.92
C ALA A 14 22.93 -6.31 4.39
N ALA A 15 22.19 -7.39 4.63
CA ALA A 15 20.74 -7.49 4.57
C ALA A 15 20.07 -6.58 5.63
N ALA A 16 20.17 -5.27 5.45
CA ALA A 16 19.17 -4.32 5.90
C ALA A 16 18.04 -4.34 4.85
N ALA A 17 16.79 -4.22 5.26
CA ALA A 17 15.64 -4.15 4.36
C ALA A 17 15.91 -3.09 3.29
N GLN A 18 16.21 -3.51 2.05
CA GLN A 18 16.55 -2.59 0.97
C GLN A 18 15.34 -1.70 0.68
N GLU A 19 15.56 -0.39 0.76
CA GLU A 19 14.57 0.65 0.48
C GLU A 19 14.13 0.58 -0.99
N PRO A 20 12.92 1.07 -1.32
CA PRO A 20 12.47 1.12 -2.69
C PRO A 20 13.39 2.01 -3.52
N PHE A 21 13.47 1.72 -4.82
CA PHE A 21 14.38 2.38 -5.74
C PHE A 21 13.95 3.82 -5.99
N THR A 22 14.86 4.75 -5.72
CA THR A 22 14.62 6.17 -5.95
C THR A 22 14.97 6.60 -7.37
N LEU A 23 14.38 7.71 -7.84
CA LEU A 23 14.70 8.26 -9.15
C LEU A 23 16.21 8.54 -9.26
N ASP A 24 16.79 9.14 -8.23
CA ASP A 24 18.22 9.48 -8.20
C ASP A 24 19.09 8.22 -8.29
N GLN A 25 18.72 7.14 -7.59
CA GLN A 25 19.43 5.86 -7.68
C GLN A 25 19.37 5.26 -9.09
N VAL A 26 18.21 5.30 -9.75
CA VAL A 26 18.09 4.82 -11.13
C VAL A 26 18.94 5.67 -12.07
N LEU A 27 18.91 7.00 -11.92
CA LEU A 27 19.71 7.92 -12.74
C LEU A 27 21.21 7.70 -12.53
N GLU A 28 21.68 7.55 -11.29
CA GLU A 28 23.08 7.27 -10.96
C GLU A 28 23.57 5.97 -11.60
N LEU A 29 22.75 4.90 -11.57
CA LEU A 29 23.10 3.63 -12.20
C LEU A 29 23.15 3.74 -13.73
N LEU A 30 22.22 4.48 -14.34
CA LEU A 30 22.23 4.74 -15.77
C LEU A 30 23.47 5.56 -16.19
N GLU A 31 23.82 6.60 -15.43
CA GLU A 31 25.02 7.41 -15.65
C GLU A 31 26.31 6.58 -15.50
N ALA A 32 26.33 5.66 -14.54
CA ALA A 32 27.41 4.70 -14.34
C ALA A 32 27.46 3.60 -15.42
N LYS A 33 26.48 3.57 -16.34
CA LYS A 33 26.31 2.52 -17.36
C LYS A 33 26.18 1.12 -16.77
N ALA A 34 25.49 1.02 -15.64
CA ALA A 34 25.09 -0.28 -15.10
C ALA A 34 24.22 -1.04 -16.11
N ASP A 35 24.20 -2.36 -16.00
CA ASP A 35 23.35 -3.19 -16.82
C ASP A 35 21.88 -2.91 -16.50
N GLN A 36 21.09 -2.53 -17.50
CA GLN A 36 19.68 -2.21 -17.27
C GLN A 36 18.85 -3.46 -16.94
N GLU A 37 19.29 -4.67 -17.32
CA GLU A 37 18.65 -5.91 -16.86
C GLU A 37 18.76 -6.05 -15.34
N GLU A 38 19.93 -5.72 -14.76
CA GLU A 38 20.13 -5.75 -13.31
C GLU A 38 19.31 -4.66 -12.58
N ILE A 39 19.19 -3.47 -13.19
CA ILE A 39 18.32 -2.40 -12.64
C ILE A 39 16.85 -2.86 -12.65
N ILE A 40 16.40 -3.52 -13.73
CA ILE A 40 15.03 -4.05 -13.83
C ILE A 40 14.78 -5.09 -12.74
N GLU A 41 15.66 -6.07 -12.57
CA GLU A 41 15.52 -7.09 -11.50
C GLU A 41 15.41 -6.45 -10.11
N GLN A 42 16.18 -5.39 -9.87
CA GLN A 42 16.11 -4.65 -8.60
C GLN A 42 14.80 -3.87 -8.46
N ILE A 43 14.29 -3.24 -9.52
CA ILE A 43 12.97 -2.57 -9.50
C ILE A 43 11.84 -3.58 -9.29
N GLU A 44 11.90 -4.75 -9.90
CA GLU A 44 10.93 -5.82 -9.69
C GLU A 44 10.91 -6.28 -8.23
N SER A 45 12.08 -6.38 -7.60
CA SER A 45 12.25 -6.79 -6.20
C SER A 45 11.85 -5.69 -5.20
N HIS A 46 12.33 -4.47 -5.41
CA HIS A 46 12.29 -3.38 -4.43
C HIS A 46 11.24 -2.31 -4.70
N LYS A 47 10.68 -2.28 -5.92
CA LYS A 47 9.70 -1.30 -6.41
C LYS A 47 10.29 0.11 -6.53
N ALA A 48 9.71 0.95 -7.39
CA ALA A 48 10.14 2.33 -7.60
C ALA A 48 9.34 3.32 -6.73
N ASP A 49 10.00 4.17 -5.93
CA ASP A 49 9.32 5.16 -5.06
C ASP A 49 8.83 6.42 -5.78
N PHE A 50 9.00 6.48 -7.09
CA PHE A 50 8.69 7.64 -7.92
C PHE A 50 7.77 7.23 -9.08
N GLU A 51 6.94 8.19 -9.50
CA GLU A 51 6.09 8.01 -10.68
C GLU A 51 6.84 8.41 -11.96
N LEU A 52 6.47 7.82 -13.10
CA LEU A 52 6.90 8.29 -14.43
C LEU A 52 6.16 9.57 -14.85
N SER A 53 6.30 10.61 -14.04
CA SER A 53 5.88 11.96 -14.42
C SER A 53 6.62 12.41 -15.69
N ARG A 54 6.08 13.40 -16.40
CA ARG A 54 6.73 13.94 -17.61
C ARG A 54 8.18 14.39 -17.34
N GLU A 55 8.44 14.93 -16.16
CA GLU A 55 9.77 15.38 -15.73
C GLU A 55 10.71 14.19 -15.52
N ASN A 56 10.28 13.19 -14.74
CA ASN A 56 11.07 12.00 -14.42
C ASN A 56 11.36 11.16 -15.68
N LEU A 57 10.35 10.97 -16.54
CA LEU A 57 10.52 10.30 -17.83
C LEU A 57 11.56 11.01 -18.70
N THR A 58 11.52 12.35 -18.75
CA THR A 58 12.51 13.13 -19.53
C THR A 58 13.92 12.95 -18.97
N ALA A 59 14.09 12.91 -17.65
CA ALA A 59 15.38 12.67 -17.01
C ALA A 59 15.92 11.27 -17.33
N LEU A 60 15.09 10.23 -17.17
CA LEU A 60 15.45 8.84 -17.44
C LEU A 60 15.84 8.61 -18.90
N VAL A 61 15.06 9.13 -19.85
CA VAL A 61 15.38 9.02 -21.29
C VAL A 61 16.69 9.74 -21.61
N ARG A 62 16.96 10.89 -20.99
CA ARG A 62 18.25 11.60 -21.15
C ARG A 62 19.43 10.82 -20.59
N ALA A 63 19.22 10.11 -19.48
CA ALA A 63 20.21 9.21 -18.89
C ALA A 63 20.39 7.90 -19.69
N GLY A 64 19.55 7.66 -20.71
CA GLY A 64 19.65 6.50 -21.59
C GLY A 64 18.81 5.30 -21.14
N ALA A 65 17.78 5.50 -20.31
CA ALA A 65 16.83 4.46 -19.97
C ALA A 65 16.18 3.86 -21.23
N SER A 66 16.15 2.54 -21.29
CA SER A 66 15.44 1.79 -22.33
C SER A 66 13.93 1.77 -22.08
N ASP A 67 13.15 1.51 -23.12
CA ASP A 67 11.70 1.32 -23.01
C ASP A 67 11.34 0.21 -22.00
N ALA A 68 12.14 -0.87 -21.94
CA ALA A 68 11.94 -1.97 -21.01
C ALA A 68 12.13 -1.54 -19.54
N LEU A 69 13.14 -0.71 -19.26
CA LEU A 69 13.34 -0.16 -17.93
C LEU A 69 12.19 0.77 -17.53
N LEU A 70 11.71 1.61 -18.46
CA LEU A 70 10.56 2.47 -18.22
C LEU A 70 9.29 1.65 -17.94
N GLU A 71 9.02 0.61 -18.72
CA GLU A 71 7.91 -0.32 -18.49
C GLU A 71 8.03 -1.01 -17.12
N ALA A 72 9.23 -1.43 -16.72
CA ALA A 72 9.47 -2.03 -15.41
C ALA A 72 9.19 -1.05 -14.26
N ILE A 73 9.60 0.22 -14.38
CA ILE A 73 9.29 1.27 -13.39
C ILE A 73 7.78 1.47 -13.27
N GLU A 74 7.08 1.59 -14.40
CA GLU A 74 5.63 1.79 -14.44
C GLU A 74 4.87 0.60 -13.83
N ALA A 75 5.33 -0.62 -14.12
CA ALA A 75 4.69 -1.85 -13.65
C ALA A 75 4.93 -2.13 -12.16
N HIS A 76 5.96 -1.54 -11.55
CA HIS A 76 6.38 -1.86 -10.19
C HIS A 76 6.50 -0.62 -9.29
N PRO A 77 5.44 0.18 -9.12
CA PRO A 77 5.47 1.30 -8.19
C PRO A 77 5.56 0.79 -6.75
N TYR A 78 6.33 1.49 -5.94
CA TYR A 78 6.32 1.30 -4.50
C TYR A 78 4.97 1.79 -3.97
N GLN A 79 4.23 0.88 -3.35
CA GLN A 79 2.97 1.21 -2.70
C GLN A 79 3.26 1.46 -1.22
N PRO A 80 3.09 2.70 -0.71
CA PRO A 80 3.38 3.02 0.67
C PRO A 80 2.39 2.40 1.64
N LEU A 81 1.40 1.64 1.16
CA LEU A 81 0.35 0.99 1.93
C LEU A 81 -0.02 -0.33 1.26
N VAL A 82 0.13 -1.44 1.99
CA VAL A 82 -0.22 -2.79 1.52
C VAL A 82 -0.97 -3.55 2.60
N ILE A 83 -1.93 -4.38 2.21
CA ILE A 83 -2.57 -5.38 3.09
C ILE A 83 -1.82 -6.70 2.90
N THR A 84 -1.30 -7.27 3.99
CA THR A 84 -0.56 -8.54 3.98
C THR A 84 -1.40 -9.73 4.45
N SER A 85 -2.43 -9.47 5.24
CA SER A 85 -3.45 -10.45 5.63
C SER A 85 -4.75 -9.71 5.89
N PRO A 86 -5.92 -10.29 5.58
CA PRO A 86 -6.12 -11.57 4.89
C PRO A 86 -5.64 -11.54 3.43
N ALA A 87 -5.46 -12.72 2.83
CA ALA A 87 -5.22 -12.84 1.39
C ALA A 87 -6.54 -12.67 0.60
N GLU A 88 -6.45 -12.34 -0.68
CA GLU A 88 -7.61 -12.23 -1.56
C GLU A 88 -8.43 -13.54 -1.57
N GLY A 89 -9.74 -13.42 -1.36
CA GLY A 89 -10.68 -14.53 -1.29
C GLY A 89 -10.64 -15.35 0.01
N ALA A 90 -9.84 -14.96 1.00
CA ALA A 90 -9.71 -15.73 2.24
C ALA A 90 -11.06 -15.87 2.98
N GLU A 91 -11.26 -17.04 3.58
CA GLU A 91 -12.41 -17.32 4.44
C GLU A 91 -12.18 -16.80 5.87
N VAL A 92 -13.15 -16.06 6.40
CA VAL A 92 -13.05 -15.41 7.72
C VAL A 92 -14.36 -15.53 8.50
N GLY A 93 -14.28 -15.33 9.83
CA GLY A 93 -15.44 -15.33 10.72
C GLY A 93 -16.17 -13.98 10.78
N ALA A 94 -16.82 -13.69 11.92
CA ALA A 94 -17.45 -12.39 12.16
C ALA A 94 -16.43 -11.24 12.20
N TYR A 95 -15.19 -11.57 12.56
CA TYR A 95 -14.08 -10.64 12.63
C TYR A 95 -12.95 -11.10 11.71
N ALA A 96 -12.42 -10.17 10.92
CA ALA A 96 -11.18 -10.38 10.17
C ALA A 96 -10.08 -9.54 10.79
N ARG A 97 -8.97 -10.18 11.20
CA ARG A 97 -7.75 -9.44 11.53
C ARG A 97 -7.07 -9.03 10.23
N VAL A 98 -7.03 -7.74 10.00
CA VAL A 98 -6.33 -7.13 8.86
C VAL A 98 -4.97 -6.66 9.33
N THR A 99 -3.92 -7.06 8.63
CA THR A 99 -2.55 -6.62 8.86
C THR A 99 -1.97 -6.10 7.57
N GLY A 100 -0.97 -5.23 7.69
CA GLY A 100 -0.27 -4.74 6.53
C GLY A 100 0.98 -3.97 6.88
N ARG A 101 1.51 -3.29 5.88
CA ARG A 101 2.64 -2.38 6.03
C ARG A 101 2.29 -1.02 5.43
N SER A 102 2.83 0.03 6.03
CA SER A 102 2.73 1.37 5.50
C SER A 102 3.89 2.24 5.98
N GLN A 103 4.15 3.35 5.29
CA GLN A 103 4.92 4.46 5.84
C GLN A 103 3.98 5.56 6.37
N PRO A 104 4.33 6.24 7.48
CA PRO A 104 3.53 7.35 7.99
C PRO A 104 3.56 8.53 7.01
N ILE A 105 2.40 9.15 6.77
CA ILE A 105 2.29 10.33 5.92
C ILE A 105 1.90 11.53 6.80
N PRO A 106 2.76 12.56 6.94
CA PRO A 106 2.44 13.75 7.74
C PRO A 106 1.12 14.40 7.30
N GLY A 107 0.25 14.71 8.27
CA GLY A 107 -1.06 15.34 8.02
C GLY A 107 -2.09 14.42 7.36
N LYS A 108 -1.87 13.10 7.43
CA LYS A 108 -2.85 12.09 7.05
C LYS A 108 -3.01 11.06 8.16
N HIS A 109 -4.10 10.32 8.07
CA HIS A 109 -4.51 9.29 9.02
C HIS A 109 -4.88 8.01 8.28
N LEU A 110 -4.49 6.85 8.81
CA LEU A 110 -4.78 5.56 8.17
C LEU A 110 -6.10 4.99 8.71
N TRP A 111 -7.02 4.59 7.83
CA TRP A 111 -8.32 4.06 8.21
C TRP A 111 -8.70 2.82 7.42
N LEU A 112 -9.37 1.88 8.10
CA LEU A 112 -9.98 0.69 7.49
C LEU A 112 -11.49 0.87 7.37
N PHE A 113 -12.01 0.46 6.23
CA PHE A 113 -13.42 0.43 5.90
C PHE A 113 -13.79 -0.97 5.45
N ALA A 114 -14.98 -1.42 5.84
CA ALA A 114 -15.54 -2.69 5.39
C ALA A 114 -16.92 -2.47 4.77
N HIS A 115 -17.24 -3.23 3.74
CA HIS A 115 -18.61 -3.37 3.26
C HIS A 115 -18.88 -4.76 2.72
N ARG A 116 -20.16 -5.13 2.69
CA ARG A 116 -20.62 -6.30 1.93
C ARG A 116 -20.62 -5.90 0.45
N LYS A 117 -20.03 -6.72 -0.42
CA LYS A 117 -19.71 -6.36 -1.82
C LYS A 117 -20.93 -5.96 -2.67
N ASP A 118 -22.12 -6.43 -2.30
CA ASP A 118 -23.40 -6.11 -2.96
C ASP A 118 -24.09 -4.84 -2.41
N LEU A 119 -23.47 -4.14 -1.45
CA LEU A 119 -23.96 -2.89 -0.87
C LEU A 119 -23.08 -1.71 -1.32
N ALA A 120 -23.71 -0.59 -1.67
CA ALA A 120 -23.02 0.63 -2.08
C ALA A 120 -22.57 1.53 -0.91
N VAL A 121 -22.60 1.01 0.32
CA VAL A 121 -22.30 1.77 1.55
C VAL A 121 -21.22 1.06 2.35
N TRP A 122 -20.44 1.84 3.08
CA TRP A 122 -19.24 1.43 3.80
C TRP A 122 -19.36 1.75 5.28
N TRP A 123 -18.67 0.97 6.10
CA TRP A 123 -18.56 1.19 7.54
C TRP A 123 -17.10 1.40 7.91
N PRO A 124 -16.73 2.57 8.46
CA PRO A 124 -15.45 2.76 9.14
C PRO A 124 -15.31 1.72 10.26
N GLN A 125 -14.13 1.13 10.37
CA GLN A 125 -13.80 0.18 11.43
C GLN A 125 -13.20 0.92 12.65
N SER A 126 -12.74 0.16 13.66
CA SER A 126 -12.51 0.49 15.07
C SER A 126 -11.58 1.66 15.45
N GLY A 127 -11.51 2.72 14.64
CA GLY A 127 -10.72 3.92 14.85
C GLY A 127 -9.62 4.09 13.80
N GLU A 128 -8.79 5.12 13.99
CA GLU A 128 -7.56 5.28 13.24
C GLU A 128 -6.63 4.07 13.45
N ILE A 129 -5.99 3.62 12.38
CA ILE A 129 -4.93 2.63 12.41
C ILE A 129 -3.63 3.35 12.76
N LEU A 130 -2.99 2.90 13.85
CA LEU A 130 -1.65 3.34 14.22
C LEU A 130 -0.62 2.37 13.64
N LEU A 131 0.46 2.94 13.09
CA LEU A 131 1.62 2.17 12.64
C LEU A 131 2.54 1.90 13.82
N GLU A 132 3.14 0.71 13.83
CA GLU A 132 4.27 0.37 14.68
C GLU A 132 5.56 1.02 14.14
N GLU A 133 6.63 1.05 14.94
CA GLU A 133 7.92 1.66 14.57
C GLU A 133 8.52 1.06 13.28
N ASP A 134 8.24 -0.21 12.98
CA ASP A 134 8.74 -0.93 11.81
C ASP A 134 7.85 -0.76 10.56
N GLY A 135 6.83 0.10 10.64
CA GLY A 135 5.85 0.36 9.59
C GLY A 135 4.79 -0.73 9.43
N THR A 136 4.75 -1.74 10.31
CA THR A 136 3.62 -2.68 10.34
C THR A 136 2.40 -2.03 10.97
N TRP A 137 1.22 -2.53 10.61
CA TRP A 137 -0.03 -2.11 11.23
C TRP A 137 -1.01 -3.28 11.31
N GLN A 138 -1.97 -3.19 12.22
CA GLN A 138 -3.06 -4.15 12.33
C GLN A 138 -4.36 -3.50 12.82
N GLN A 139 -5.49 -4.03 12.36
CA GLN A 139 -6.81 -3.69 12.90
C GLN A 139 -7.80 -4.83 12.67
N SER A 140 -8.82 -4.92 13.52
CA SER A 140 -9.92 -5.88 13.30
C SER A 140 -11.06 -5.21 12.52
N ALA A 141 -11.55 -5.88 11.48
CA ALA A 141 -12.80 -5.52 10.81
C ALA A 141 -13.94 -6.42 11.33
N PHE A 142 -15.09 -5.82 11.61
CA PHE A 142 -16.33 -6.53 11.89
C PHE A 142 -17.17 -6.67 10.61
N LEU A 143 -17.51 -7.90 10.25
CA LEU A 143 -18.12 -8.23 8.97
C LEU A 143 -19.60 -8.55 9.14
N GLY A 144 -20.43 -7.50 9.16
CA GLY A 144 -21.88 -7.62 9.13
C GLY A 144 -22.48 -8.49 10.25
N GLN A 145 -23.73 -8.88 10.07
CA GLN A 145 -24.59 -9.54 11.06
C GLN A 145 -24.68 -11.05 10.78
N PRO A 146 -25.32 -11.87 11.65
CA PRO A 146 -25.41 -13.32 11.45
C PRO A 146 -25.96 -13.73 10.08
N GLN A 147 -26.90 -12.97 9.53
CA GLN A 147 -27.51 -13.21 8.22
C GLN A 147 -26.57 -12.99 7.03
N ASP A 148 -25.42 -12.35 7.24
CA ASP A 148 -24.46 -12.03 6.18
C ASP A 148 -23.40 -13.13 5.99
N VAL A 149 -23.54 -14.28 6.66
CA VAL A 149 -22.69 -15.45 6.39
C VAL A 149 -22.90 -15.93 4.95
N GLY A 150 -21.80 -16.22 4.25
CA GLY A 150 -21.79 -16.63 2.85
C GLY A 150 -21.71 -15.46 1.87
N PHE A 151 -21.59 -14.22 2.33
CA PHE A 151 -21.33 -13.07 1.47
C PHE A 151 -19.84 -12.73 1.40
N ASP A 152 -19.48 -12.05 0.32
CA ASP A 152 -18.16 -11.46 0.14
C ASP A 152 -18.17 -10.05 0.74
N PHE A 153 -17.06 -9.69 1.37
CA PHE A 153 -16.81 -8.38 1.93
C PHE A 153 -15.53 -7.81 1.32
N GLU A 154 -15.54 -6.52 0.97
CA GLU A 154 -14.31 -5.82 0.61
C GLU A 154 -13.83 -5.00 1.81
N LEU A 155 -12.53 -5.08 2.05
CA LEU A 155 -11.82 -4.37 3.10
C LEU A 155 -10.88 -3.39 2.42
N VAL A 156 -11.09 -2.10 2.67
CA VAL A 156 -10.30 -1.02 2.08
C VAL A 156 -9.57 -0.31 3.19
N VAL A 157 -8.25 -0.20 3.05
CA VAL A 157 -7.42 0.64 3.91
C VAL A 157 -6.95 1.83 3.11
N ARG A 158 -7.03 3.05 3.66
CA ARG A 158 -6.57 4.26 2.97
C ARG A 158 -6.08 5.34 3.91
N TRP A 159 -5.10 6.10 3.44
CA TRP A 159 -4.70 7.35 4.07
C TRP A 159 -5.67 8.47 3.72
N VAL A 160 -6.24 9.08 4.74
CA VAL A 160 -7.24 10.16 4.62
C VAL A 160 -6.72 11.45 5.23
N SER A 161 -7.26 12.60 4.81
CA SER A 161 -6.91 13.90 5.38
C SER A 161 -7.45 14.10 6.80
N ASP A 162 -6.93 15.10 7.51
CA ASP A 162 -7.42 15.53 8.83
C ASP A 162 -8.94 15.78 8.86
N ASP A 163 -9.50 16.36 7.79
CA ASP A 163 -10.94 16.62 7.68
C ASP A 163 -11.76 15.33 7.60
N VAL A 164 -11.26 14.34 6.86
CA VAL A 164 -11.90 13.03 6.80
C VAL A 164 -11.75 12.31 8.13
N HIS A 165 -10.55 12.32 8.74
CA HIS A 165 -10.29 11.74 10.06
C HIS A 165 -11.27 12.26 11.11
N ARG A 166 -11.42 13.59 11.23
CA ARG A 166 -12.37 14.19 12.19
C ARG A 166 -13.80 13.71 11.96
N ARG A 167 -14.23 13.60 10.70
CA ARG A 167 -15.56 13.05 10.37
C ARG A 167 -15.71 11.57 10.74
N MET A 168 -14.65 10.76 10.63
CA MET A 168 -14.69 9.34 11.00
C MET A 168 -14.72 9.16 12.52
N VAL A 169 -13.94 9.97 13.25
CA VAL A 169 -14.01 10.03 14.72
C VAL A 169 -15.41 10.44 15.18
N ASP A 170 -15.99 11.49 14.60
CA ASP A 170 -17.37 11.92 14.91
C ASP A 170 -18.41 10.86 14.56
N TYR A 171 -18.21 10.13 13.46
CA TYR A 171 -19.08 9.03 13.05
C TYR A 171 -19.09 7.92 14.10
N LEU A 172 -17.91 7.45 14.53
CA LEU A 172 -17.80 6.40 15.54
C LEU A 172 -18.36 6.87 16.88
N SER A 173 -18.01 8.09 17.32
CA SER A 173 -18.51 8.67 18.57
C SER A 173 -20.04 8.73 18.62
N ARG A 174 -20.69 9.17 17.53
CA ARG A 174 -22.16 9.15 17.43
C ARG A 174 -22.73 7.74 17.40
N GLY A 175 -22.09 6.84 16.67
CA GLY A 175 -22.51 5.45 16.58
C GLY A 175 -22.48 4.75 17.93
N GLU A 176 -21.42 4.95 18.72
CA GLU A 176 -21.29 4.45 20.09
C GLU A 176 -22.34 5.04 21.03
N ALA A 177 -22.58 6.35 20.95
CA ALA A 177 -23.57 7.03 21.80
C ALA A 177 -25.02 6.62 21.49
N THR A 178 -25.32 6.26 20.24
CA THR A 178 -26.70 5.98 19.79
C THR A 178 -26.98 4.51 19.50
N GLY A 179 -25.95 3.67 19.41
CA GLY A 179 -26.04 2.30 18.90
C GLY A 179 -26.35 2.22 17.40
N HIS A 180 -26.31 3.34 16.66
CA HIS A 180 -26.69 3.40 15.26
C HIS A 180 -25.51 3.76 14.35
N PHE A 181 -25.12 2.81 13.50
CA PHE A 181 -24.00 2.94 12.56
C PHE A 181 -24.54 2.90 11.11
N PRO A 182 -25.08 4.00 10.57
CA PRO A 182 -25.56 4.04 9.21
C PRO A 182 -24.39 3.89 8.23
N GLY A 183 -24.56 3.16 7.14
CA GLY A 183 -23.52 3.07 6.11
C GLY A 183 -23.27 4.43 5.45
N ILE A 184 -22.01 4.71 5.11
CA ILE A 184 -21.58 5.96 4.47
C ILE A 184 -21.06 5.70 3.05
N ARG A 185 -20.88 6.75 2.25
CA ARG A 185 -20.03 6.64 1.04
C ARG A 185 -18.57 6.49 1.48
N LEU A 186 -17.80 5.68 0.75
CA LEU A 186 -16.37 5.55 0.96
C LEU A 186 -15.73 6.95 0.87
N PRO A 187 -15.05 7.45 1.92
CA PRO A 187 -14.40 8.76 1.88
C PRO A 187 -13.19 8.77 0.94
N ASP A 188 -12.90 9.91 0.31
CA ASP A 188 -11.68 10.09 -0.48
C ASP A 188 -10.42 9.86 0.38
N GLY A 189 -9.39 9.25 -0.21
CA GLY A 189 -8.12 9.01 0.46
C GLY A 189 -7.17 8.16 -0.39
N GLU A 190 -5.90 8.53 -0.36
CA GLU A 190 -4.79 7.85 -1.05
C GLU A 190 -3.48 8.02 -0.26
N PRO A 191 -2.55 7.05 -0.30
CA PRO A 191 -2.68 5.77 -1.02
C PRO A 191 -3.72 4.85 -0.37
N SER A 192 -4.23 3.90 -1.16
CA SER A 192 -5.30 2.97 -0.81
C SER A 192 -4.92 1.53 -1.17
N ALA A 193 -5.33 0.56 -0.35
CA ALA A 193 -5.19 -0.87 -0.59
C ALA A 193 -6.53 -1.58 -0.34
N THR A 194 -6.78 -2.70 -1.02
CA THR A 194 -8.05 -3.42 -0.95
C THR A 194 -7.85 -4.93 -0.97
N VAL A 195 -8.69 -5.65 -0.22
CA VAL A 195 -8.78 -7.10 -0.28
C VAL A 195 -10.24 -7.57 -0.16
N THR A 196 -10.64 -8.56 -0.95
CA THR A 196 -11.94 -9.24 -0.80
C THR A 196 -11.79 -10.46 0.09
N VAL A 197 -12.75 -10.69 0.99
CA VAL A 197 -12.83 -11.89 1.84
C VAL A 197 -14.22 -12.50 1.81
N ARG A 198 -14.30 -13.80 2.11
CA ARG A 198 -15.56 -14.54 2.24
C ARG A 198 -15.89 -14.74 3.72
N LYS A 199 -17.03 -14.24 4.19
CA LYS A 199 -17.50 -14.54 5.54
C LYS A 199 -18.09 -15.95 5.60
N THR A 200 -17.50 -16.86 6.35
CA THR A 200 -17.97 -18.26 6.47
C THR A 200 -18.54 -18.62 7.83
N SER A 201 -18.33 -17.78 8.84
CA SER A 201 -18.95 -17.97 10.15
C SER A 201 -19.30 -16.63 10.81
N HIS A 202 -20.16 -16.68 11.83
CA HIS A 202 -20.48 -15.53 12.68
C HIS A 202 -20.12 -15.80 14.16
N ARG A 203 -19.14 -16.68 14.37
CA ARG A 203 -18.58 -16.95 15.69
C ARG A 203 -17.23 -16.28 15.83
#